data_AF-A0A914PBL8-F1
#
_entry.id   AF-A0A914PBL8-F1
#
_cell.length_a   1.000
_cell.length_b   1.000
_cell.length_c   1.000
_cell.angle_alpha   90.00
_cell.angle_beta   90.00
_cell.angle_gamma   90.00
#
_symmetry.space_group_name_H-M   'P 1'
#
loop_
_entity.id
_entity.type
_entity.pdbx_description
1 polymer ?
#
loop_
_entity_poly.entity_id
_entity_poly.type
_entity_poly.pdbx_seq_one_letter_code
_entity_poly.pdbx_strand_id
1 'polypeptide(L)'
;MTDENVDTEKFKQCLPNSMRLSSLDIYETASHFYIIGTDSTKIKYHVLKLDRNADQTFLVGEPNHSYTRKDVDELLSTISSSSVVTSQKSRSSGNALLQTIKGAYGILGALLF
;
A
#
# COMPACT_ATOMS: atom_id res chain seq x y z
N MET A 1 26.86 -3.40 -37.16
CA MET A 1 26.39 -4.71 -36.64
C MET A 1 27.39 -5.09 -35.56
N THR A 2 27.13 -5.03 -34.27
CA THR A 2 25.89 -5.07 -33.47
C THR A 2 26.29 -4.61 -32.06
N ASP A 3 25.69 -3.55 -31.53
CA ASP A 3 25.85 -3.12 -30.13
C ASP A 3 24.49 -2.71 -29.56
N GLU A 4 23.59 -3.69 -29.40
CA GLU A 4 22.27 -3.51 -28.77
C GLU A 4 22.09 -4.37 -27.50
N ASN A 5 23.19 -4.85 -26.90
CA ASN A 5 23.12 -5.88 -25.85
C ASN A 5 23.60 -5.43 -24.46
N VAL A 6 23.88 -4.13 -24.26
CA VAL A 6 24.47 -3.63 -23.00
C VAL A 6 23.40 -3.15 -22.00
N ASP A 7 22.21 -2.76 -22.47
CA ASP A 7 21.17 -2.21 -21.58
C ASP A 7 20.33 -3.29 -20.87
N THR A 8 20.16 -4.47 -21.48
CA THR A 8 19.31 -5.52 -20.94
C THR A 8 19.88 -6.18 -19.68
N GLU A 9 21.20 -6.23 -19.55
CA GLU A 9 21.87 -6.78 -18.37
C GLU A 9 21.98 -5.76 -17.22
N LYS A 10 22.00 -4.45 -17.50
CA LYS A 10 21.93 -3.41 -16.46
C LYS A 10 20.57 -3.37 -15.76
N PHE A 11 19.48 -3.65 -16.48
CA PHE A 11 18.15 -3.75 -15.85
C PHE A 11 17.98 -4.98 -14.96
N LYS A 12 18.75 -6.06 -15.21
CA LYS A 12 18.77 -7.23 -14.32
C LYS A 12 19.53 -6.99 -13.01
N GLN A 13 20.51 -6.08 -13.01
CA GLN A 13 21.39 -5.87 -11.85
C GLN A 13 20.82 -4.92 -10.78
N CYS A 14 19.67 -4.26 -11.05
CA CYS A 14 19.03 -3.32 -10.13
C CYS A 14 17.85 -3.89 -9.33
N LEU A 15 17.50 -5.17 -9.45
CA LEU A 15 16.47 -5.79 -8.61
C LEU A 15 17.06 -6.94 -7.79
N PRO A 16 17.78 -6.65 -6.69
CA PRO A 16 18.16 -7.67 -5.73
C PRO A 16 16.88 -8.24 -5.11
N ASN A 17 16.49 -9.41 -5.61
CA ASN A 17 15.23 -10.11 -5.36
C ASN A 17 14.02 -9.46 -6.04
N SER A 18 13.46 -10.15 -7.03
CA SER A 18 12.09 -9.98 -7.48
C SER A 18 11.15 -10.19 -6.28
N MET A 19 10.92 -9.14 -5.49
CA MET A 19 9.91 -9.17 -4.45
C MET A 19 8.56 -9.28 -5.15
N ARG A 20 8.00 -10.50 -5.15
CA ARG A 20 6.70 -10.75 -5.72
C ARG A 20 5.65 -10.35 -4.71
N LEU A 21 5.02 -9.21 -4.95
CA LEU A 21 3.80 -8.85 -4.25
C LEU A 21 2.79 -10.00 -4.43
N SER A 22 2.38 -10.60 -3.31
CA SER A 22 1.51 -11.78 -3.30
C SER A 22 0.08 -11.47 -2.88
N SER A 23 -0.07 -10.45 -2.02
CA SER A 23 -1.37 -10.02 -1.53
C SER A 23 -1.36 -8.54 -1.18
N LEU A 24 -2.55 -7.94 -1.26
CA LEU A 24 -2.81 -6.54 -1.02
C LEU A 24 -4.03 -6.39 -0.11
N ASP A 25 -3.88 -5.63 0.95
CA ASP A 25 -4.98 -5.21 1.82
C ASP A 25 -5.18 -3.71 1.68
N ILE A 26 -6.43 -3.23 1.67
CA ILE A 26 -6.76 -1.81 1.56
C ILE A 26 -7.56 -1.38 2.78
N TYR A 27 -7.06 -0.36 3.46
CA TYR A 27 -7.69 0.29 4.60
C TYR A 27 -8.11 1.71 4.22
N GLU A 28 -9.36 2.03 4.49
CA GLU A 28 -9.96 3.31 4.22
C GLU A 28 -10.09 4.13 5.50
N THR A 29 -9.83 5.43 5.36
CA THR A 29 -10.06 6.46 6.36
C THR A 29 -10.82 7.62 5.75
N ALA A 30 -11.20 8.61 6.56
CA ALA A 30 -11.92 9.79 6.09
C ALA A 30 -11.16 10.59 5.03
N SER A 31 -9.82 10.60 5.05
CA SER A 31 -9.01 11.42 4.14
C SER A 31 -8.04 10.64 3.27
N HIS A 32 -7.79 9.35 3.55
CA HIS A 32 -6.78 8.57 2.84
C HIS A 32 -7.17 7.11 2.66
N PHE A 33 -6.63 6.49 1.61
CA PHE A 33 -6.54 5.03 1.46
C PHE A 33 -5.11 4.56 1.77
N TYR A 34 -5.00 3.50 2.55
CA TYR A 34 -3.75 2.85 2.89
C TYR A 34 -3.75 1.46 2.27
N ILE A 35 -2.80 1.23 1.38
CA ILE A 35 -2.65 -0.01 0.64
C ILE A 35 -1.44 -0.74 1.19
N ILE A 36 -1.65 -1.92 1.76
CA ILE A 36 -0.61 -2.75 2.38
C ILE A 36 -0.30 -3.92 1.47
N GLY A 37 0.86 -3.89 0.83
CA GLY A 37 1.38 -4.96 0.02
C GLY A 37 2.22 -5.94 0.84
N THR A 38 2.06 -7.23 0.60
CA THR A 38 2.81 -8.30 1.29
C THR A 38 3.47 -9.24 0.29
N ASP A 39 4.73 -9.60 0.53
CA ASP A 39 5.40 -10.67 -0.23
C ASP A 39 4.89 -12.06 0.17
N SER A 40 5.09 -13.04 -0.72
CA SER A 40 4.80 -14.47 -0.53
C SER A 40 5.32 -15.04 0.79
N THR A 41 6.44 -14.52 1.30
CA THR A 41 7.04 -14.92 2.58
C THR A 41 6.32 -14.35 3.81
N LYS A 42 5.48 -13.31 3.64
CA LYS A 42 4.84 -12.53 4.71
C LYS A 42 5.80 -11.88 5.70
N ILE A 43 7.07 -11.71 5.30
CA ILE A 43 8.11 -11.08 6.13
C ILE A 43 8.22 -9.59 5.84
N LYS A 44 8.09 -9.20 4.57
CA LYS A 44 8.21 -7.82 4.10
C LYS A 44 6.87 -7.25 3.70
N TYR A 45 6.61 -6.04 4.17
CA TYR A 45 5.42 -5.28 3.86
C TYR A 45 5.79 -3.95 3.22
N HIS A 46 4.94 -3.50 2.31
CA HIS A 46 5.02 -2.19 1.68
C HIS A 46 3.72 -1.42 1.92
N VAL A 47 3.83 -0.12 2.11
CA VAL A 47 2.68 0.74 2.39
C VAL A 47 2.61 1.85 1.35
N LEU A 48 1.47 1.94 0.67
CA LEU A 48 1.16 3.03 -0.25
C LEU A 48 0.02 3.86 0.36
N LYS A 49 0.23 5.17 0.48
CA LYS A 49 -0.74 6.10 1.05
C LYS A 49 -1.30 6.99 -0.06
N LEU A 50 -2.61 6.89 -0.29
CA LEU A 50 -3.32 7.71 -1.26
C LEU A 50 -4.21 8.71 -0.53
N ASP A 51 -4.16 9.97 -0.91
CA ASP A 51 -5.09 10.99 -0.42
C ASP A 51 -6.39 10.95 -1.24
N ARG A 52 -7.54 11.11 -0.58
CA ARG A 52 -8.87 11.14 -1.22
C ARG A 52 -9.09 12.42 -2.01
N ASN A 53 -8.41 13.50 -1.63
CA ASN A 53 -8.64 14.85 -2.17
C ASN A 53 -7.42 15.38 -2.94
N ALA A 54 -6.40 14.56 -3.18
CA ALA A 54 -5.23 15.02 -3.93
C ALA A 54 -5.53 15.13 -5.43
N ASP A 55 -5.10 16.26 -5.99
CA ASP A 55 -5.48 16.66 -7.33
C ASP A 55 -4.85 15.85 -8.46
N GLN A 56 -3.85 14.98 -8.20
CA GLN A 56 -3.30 13.99 -9.16
C GLN A 56 -2.03 13.24 -8.70
N THR A 57 -1.43 13.59 -7.56
CA THR A 57 -0.12 13.01 -7.14
C THR A 57 -0.27 11.92 -6.09
N PHE A 58 0.09 10.70 -6.48
CA PHE A 58 0.16 9.56 -5.56
C PHE A 58 1.46 9.63 -4.75
N LEU A 59 1.36 9.73 -3.42
CA LEU A 59 2.51 9.68 -2.54
C LEU A 59 2.85 8.23 -2.22
N VAL A 60 3.86 7.69 -2.91
CA VAL A 60 4.47 6.42 -2.52
C VAL A 60 5.25 6.66 -1.23
N GLY A 61 4.79 6.06 -0.13
CA GLY A 61 5.48 6.11 1.15
C GLY A 61 6.79 5.34 1.07
N GLU A 62 7.90 6.02 1.35
CA GLU A 62 9.26 5.49 1.54
C GLU A 62 9.59 4.24 0.68
N PRO A 63 9.91 4.41 -0.62
CA PRO A 63 10.10 3.29 -1.55
C PRO A 63 11.21 2.31 -1.15
N ASN A 64 12.14 2.72 -0.27
CA ASN A 64 13.24 1.89 0.22
C ASN A 64 12.98 1.32 1.63
N HIS A 65 11.85 1.63 2.26
CA HIS A 65 11.52 1.13 3.59
C HIS A 65 10.83 -0.23 3.50
N SER A 66 11.40 -1.23 4.18
CA SER A 66 10.77 -2.54 4.34
C SER A 66 10.08 -2.58 5.70
N TYR A 67 8.76 -2.58 5.71
CA TYR A 67 7.99 -2.68 6.95
C TYR A 67 7.94 -4.14 7.41
N THR A 68 7.99 -4.35 8.72
CA THR A 68 7.64 -5.62 9.34
C THR A 68 6.14 -5.66 9.67
N ARG A 69 5.64 -6.84 10.04
CA ARG A 69 4.24 -6.98 10.46
C ARG A 69 3.89 -6.07 11.64
N LYS A 70 4.81 -5.92 12.60
CA LYS A 70 4.60 -5.09 13.79
C LYS A 70 4.48 -3.61 13.42
N ASP A 71 5.33 -3.14 12.52
CA ASP A 71 5.32 -1.74 12.08
C ASP A 71 3.99 -1.41 11.37
N VAL A 72 3.47 -2.34 10.56
CA VAL A 72 2.15 -2.21 9.93
C VAL A 72 1.05 -2.18 10.99
N ASP A 73 1.07 -3.08 11.97
CA ASP A 73 0.04 -3.12 13.01
C ASP A 73 0.07 -1.84 13.88
N GLU A 74 1.26 -1.30 14.19
CA GLU A 74 1.44 -0.02 14.90
C GLU A 74 0.94 1.17 14.07
N LEU A 75 1.26 1.19 12.77
CA LEU A 75 0.76 2.19 11.84
C LEU A 75 -0.76 2.20 11.80
N LEU A 76 -1.39 1.03 11.61
CA LEU A 76 -2.84 0.90 11.57
C LEU A 76 -3.50 1.30 12.89
N SER A 77 -2.89 0.96 14.03
CA SER A 77 -3.34 1.38 15.35
C SER A 77 -3.28 2.91 15.54
N THR A 78 -2.19 3.53 15.08
CA THR A 78 -2.01 4.98 15.14
C THR A 78 -3.04 5.70 14.27
N ILE A 79 -3.27 5.20 13.06
CA ILE A 79 -4.28 5.77 12.15
C ILE A 79 -5.67 5.62 12.75
N SER A 80 -6.04 4.44 13.26
CA SER A 80 -7.34 4.19 13.89
C SER A 80 -7.59 5.07 15.13
N SER A 81 -6.53 5.49 15.81
CA SER A 81 -6.62 6.41 16.96
C SER A 81 -6.73 7.87 16.53
N SER A 82 -6.23 8.21 15.34
CA SER A 82 -6.14 9.58 14.82
C SER A 82 -7.33 9.95 13.91
N SER A 83 -7.95 8.98 13.23
CA SER A 83 -9.13 9.25 12.41
C SER A 83 -10.34 9.51 13.32
N VAL A 84 -10.83 10.75 13.34
CA VAL A 84 -12.15 11.07 13.92
C VAL A 84 -13.16 10.91 12.80
N VAL A 85 -13.73 9.71 12.64
CA VAL A 85 -14.87 9.55 11.72
C VAL A 85 -16.07 10.18 12.43
N THR A 86 -16.45 11.38 11.97
CA THR A 86 -17.68 12.04 12.41
C THR A 86 -18.85 11.11 12.10
N SER A 87 -19.50 10.72 13.17
CA SER A 87 -20.57 9.73 13.24
C SER A 87 -21.72 10.06 12.28
N GLN A 88 -21.81 9.34 11.16
CA GLN A 88 -23.08 9.15 10.46
C GLN A 88 -23.33 7.66 10.19
N LYS A 89 -24.18 7.13 11.07
CA LYS A 89 -25.04 5.93 10.95
C LYS A 89 -24.35 4.56 10.80
N SER A 90 -24.46 3.83 11.92
CA SER A 90 -24.85 2.41 12.02
C SER A 90 -23.76 1.34 12.17
N ARG A 91 -23.57 0.96 13.45
CA ARG A 91 -23.51 -0.43 13.97
C ARG A 91 -22.28 -1.28 13.63
N SER A 92 -21.15 -0.98 14.28
CA SER A 92 -20.43 -1.93 15.16
C SER A 92 -19.18 -1.26 15.73
N SER A 93 -19.07 -1.25 17.06
CA SER A 93 -17.84 -1.18 17.87
C SER A 93 -16.53 -0.76 17.15
N GLY A 94 -16.16 0.51 17.31
CA GLY A 94 -14.86 0.83 17.90
C GLY A 94 -13.67 1.23 17.03
N ASN A 95 -13.72 1.21 15.69
CA ASN A 95 -12.54 1.55 14.88
C ASN A 95 -12.85 2.56 13.77
N ALA A 96 -12.06 3.62 13.72
CA ALA A 96 -12.14 4.69 12.74
C ALA A 96 -11.38 4.41 11.44
N LEU A 97 -10.87 3.19 11.31
CA LEU A 97 -10.17 2.64 10.16
C LEU A 97 -10.96 1.46 9.63
N LEU A 98 -11.42 1.54 8.38
CA LEU A 98 -12.24 0.51 7.75
C LEU A 98 -11.35 -0.36 6.86
N GLN A 99 -11.23 -1.66 7.15
CA GLN A 99 -10.60 -2.59 6.22
C GLN A 99 -11.61 -2.92 5.11
N THR A 100 -11.44 -2.32 3.93
CA THR A 100 -12.41 -2.47 2.83
C THR A 100 -12.09 -3.67 1.95
N ILE A 101 -10.81 -3.97 1.71
CA ILE A 101 -10.37 -5.10 0.88
C ILE A 101 -9.26 -5.87 1.59
N LYS A 102 -9.30 -7.20 1.48
CA LYS A 102 -8.30 -8.11 2.03
C LYS A 102 -7.91 -9.16 1.01
N GLY A 103 -6.61 -9.39 0.84
CA GLY A 103 -6.07 -10.48 0.01
C GLY A 103 -6.24 -10.29 -1.50
N ALA A 104 -6.29 -9.05 -1.99
CA ALA A 104 -6.29 -8.80 -3.43
C ALA A 104 -4.92 -9.13 -4.04
N TYR A 105 -4.88 -9.61 -5.28
CA TYR A 105 -3.62 -9.96 -5.96
C TYR A 105 -2.97 -8.79 -6.68
N GLY A 106 -3.72 -7.73 -6.96
CA GLY A 106 -3.21 -6.55 -7.66
C GLY A 106 -4.27 -5.48 -7.84
N ILE A 107 -3.83 -4.31 -8.32
CA ILE A 107 -4.68 -3.18 -8.67
C ILE A 107 -4.70 -3.09 -10.19
N LEU A 108 -5.87 -3.12 -10.80
CA LEU A 108 -6.00 -3.08 -12.25
C LEU A 108 -5.93 -1.65 -12.80
N GLY A 109 -6.39 -0.66 -12.03
CA GLY A 109 -6.36 0.75 -12.40
C GLY A 109 -7.18 1.62 -11.45
N ALA A 110 -7.16 2.92 -11.70
CA ALA A 110 -8.00 3.92 -11.01
C ALA A 110 -8.83 4.67 -12.06
N LEU A 111 -10.05 5.05 -11.69
CA LEU A 111 -10.95 5.86 -12.51
C LEU A 111 -11.07 7.24 -11.87
N LEU A 112 -10.83 8.29 -12.65
CA LEU A 112 -11.12 9.68 -12.29
C LEU A 112 -12.45 10.05 -12.94
N PHE A 113 -13.38 10.59 -12.15
CA PHE A 113 -14.69 11.05 -12.60
C PHE A 113 -14.74 12.57 -12.62
#